data_AF-A0A958QW56-F1
#
_entry.id   AF-A0A958QW56-F1
#
_cell.length_a   1.000
_cell.length_b   1.000
_cell.length_c   1.000
_cell.angle_alpha   90.00
_cell.angle_beta   90.00
_cell.angle_gamma   90.00
#
_symmetry.space_group_name_H-M   'P 1'
#
loop_
_entity.id
_entity.type
_entity.pdbx_description
1 polymer ?
#
loop_
_entity_poly.entity_id
_entity_poly.type
_entity_poly.pdbx_seq_one_letter_code
_entity_poly.pdbx_strand_id
1 'polypeptide(L)'
;MFILYFFVLLVFMGLRDKTGADWYGYLNIYNITNSYSATDLSILKTEQAFLVINRMSDAMGLGIYGVNFVCALLFLTGVFSYAITTSRPWLALGVVIPYLTFIIGMSGIRQAAALGISFFALARWARLSLPSKLILIVLAAEFHAAAVSMLVFIIMDGSGRTWLRIVLVGFLMAVLLSVSAGQDMIDTYNT
;
A
#
# COMPACT_ATOMS: atom_id res chain seq x y z
N MET A 1 8.71 4.45 -24.80
CA MET A 1 9.60 4.78 -23.65
C MET A 1 8.93 4.57 -22.29
N PHE A 2 7.76 5.16 -22.01
CA PHE A 2 7.09 5.03 -20.70
C PHE A 2 6.80 3.58 -20.30
N ILE A 3 6.26 2.78 -21.23
CA ILE A 3 5.97 1.34 -21.04
C ILE A 3 7.25 0.54 -20.77
N LEU A 4 8.31 0.77 -21.54
CA LEU A 4 9.59 0.10 -21.34
C LEU A 4 10.14 0.42 -19.94
N TYR A 5 10.11 1.69 -19.54
CA TYR A 5 10.57 2.13 -18.22
C TYR A 5 9.77 1.48 -17.09
N PHE A 6 8.44 1.39 -17.24
CA PHE A 6 7.57 0.66 -16.32
C PHE A 6 8.00 -0.80 -16.15
N PHE A 7 8.21 -1.53 -17.24
CA PHE A 7 8.59 -2.94 -17.18
C PHE A 7 9.98 -3.15 -16.59
N VAL A 8 10.94 -2.27 -16.91
CA VAL A 8 12.28 -2.29 -16.32
C VAL A 8 12.19 -2.16 -14.79
N LEU A 9 11.41 -1.19 -14.30
CA LEU A 9 11.20 -1.01 -12.87
C LEU A 9 10.44 -2.18 -12.24
N LEU A 10 9.45 -2.74 -12.93
CA LEU A 10 8.65 -3.85 -12.44
C LEU A 10 9.51 -5.10 -12.24
N VAL A 11 10.35 -5.44 -13.21
CA VAL A 11 11.29 -6.56 -13.10
C VAL A 11 12.30 -6.28 -11.99
N PHE A 12 12.87 -5.08 -11.96
CA PHE A 12 13.86 -4.69 -10.96
C PHE A 12 13.32 -4.78 -9.52
N MET A 13 12.11 -4.26 -9.28
CA MET A 13 11.49 -4.23 -7.95
C MET A 13 10.85 -5.57 -7.56
N GLY A 14 10.21 -6.23 -8.53
CA GLY A 14 9.46 -7.47 -8.34
C GLY A 14 10.37 -8.69 -8.14
N LEU A 15 11.52 -8.72 -8.81
CA LEU A 15 12.48 -9.83 -8.72
C LEU A 15 13.70 -9.50 -7.84
N ARG A 16 13.61 -8.47 -7.00
CA ARG A 16 14.67 -8.16 -6.05
C ARG A 16 14.93 -9.33 -5.12
N ASP A 17 16.19 -9.59 -4.79
CA ASP A 17 16.59 -10.57 -3.77
C ASP A 17 17.21 -9.83 -2.58
N LYS A 18 16.81 -10.21 -1.37
CA LYS A 18 17.41 -9.76 -0.08
C LYS A 18 17.68 -8.26 0.00
N THR A 19 16.77 -7.45 -0.53
CA THR A 19 16.91 -6.00 -0.58
C THR A 19 15.85 -5.33 0.30
N GLY A 20 16.25 -4.29 1.04
CA GLY A 20 15.40 -3.55 1.97
C GLY A 20 15.49 -4.10 3.40
N ALA A 21 15.24 -3.23 4.38
CA ALA A 21 15.35 -3.60 5.80
C ALA A 21 14.33 -4.67 6.21
N ASP A 22 13.14 -4.63 5.60
CA ASP A 22 12.01 -5.49 5.99
C ASP A 22 11.98 -6.84 5.25
N TRP A 23 12.96 -7.14 4.38
CA TRP A 23 12.96 -8.35 3.54
C TRP A 23 12.72 -9.62 4.34
N TYR A 24 13.49 -9.83 5.41
CA TYR A 24 13.37 -11.03 6.24
C TYR A 24 12.06 -11.07 7.02
N GLY A 25 11.53 -9.91 7.40
CA GLY A 25 10.20 -9.80 8.01
C GLY A 25 9.11 -10.29 7.06
N TYR A 26 9.15 -9.85 5.80
CA TYR A 26 8.20 -10.32 4.77
C TYR A 26 8.36 -11.79 4.43
N LEU A 27 9.60 -12.29 4.37
CA LEU A 27 9.85 -13.71 4.17
C LEU A 27 9.30 -14.55 5.32
N ASN A 28 9.42 -14.07 6.57
CA ASN A 28 8.83 -14.73 7.72
C ASN A 28 7.30 -14.74 7.66
N ILE A 29 6.68 -13.60 7.32
CA ILE A 29 5.22 -13.52 7.11
C ILE A 29 4.77 -14.50 6.02
N TYR A 30 5.49 -14.59 4.89
CA TYR A 30 5.22 -15.54 3.82
C TYR A 30 5.26 -16.98 4.33
N ASN A 31 6.35 -17.37 5.02
CA ASN A 31 6.52 -18.73 5.52
C ASN A 31 5.43 -19.10 6.54
N ILE A 32 5.10 -18.21 7.47
CA ILE A 32 4.03 -18.42 8.46
C ILE A 32 2.68 -18.55 7.75
N THR A 33 2.36 -17.64 6.82
CA THR A 33 1.06 -17.64 6.13
C THR A 33 0.78 -18.94 5.38
N ASN A 34 1.83 -19.58 4.86
CA ASN A 34 1.75 -20.81 4.08
C ASN A 34 1.95 -22.09 4.91
N SER A 35 2.49 -21.97 6.13
CA SER A 35 2.67 -23.12 7.05
C SER A 35 1.43 -23.37 7.92
N TYR A 36 0.54 -22.38 8.08
CA TYR A 36 -0.61 -22.43 8.97
C TYR A 36 -1.95 -22.35 8.20
N SER A 37 -3.01 -22.93 8.79
CA SER A 37 -4.35 -22.92 8.21
C SER A 37 -4.96 -21.51 8.17
N ALA A 38 -5.86 -21.27 7.21
CA ALA A 38 -6.64 -20.04 7.06
C ALA A 38 -7.45 -19.61 8.29
N THR A 39 -7.72 -20.54 9.19
CA THR A 39 -8.55 -20.34 10.38
C THR A 39 -7.75 -19.97 11.63
N ASP A 40 -6.43 -19.84 11.53
CA ASP A 40 -5.59 -19.50 12.67
C ASP A 40 -5.73 -17.99 13.01
N LEU A 41 -6.19 -17.70 14.24
CA LEU A 41 -6.38 -16.34 14.73
C LEU A 41 -5.09 -15.51 14.74
N SER A 42 -3.92 -16.16 14.82
CA SER A 42 -2.63 -15.47 14.76
C SER A 42 -2.39 -14.76 13.42
N ILE A 43 -2.97 -15.29 12.34
CA ILE A 43 -2.84 -14.76 10.97
C ILE A 43 -3.86 -13.65 10.71
N LEU A 44 -5.01 -13.67 11.40
CA LEU A 44 -6.10 -12.69 11.19
C LEU A 44 -5.69 -11.25 11.53
N LYS A 45 -4.62 -11.04 12.30
CA LYS A 45 -4.07 -9.71 12.61
C LYS A 45 -3.25 -9.08 11.47
N THR A 46 -2.89 -9.84 10.44
CA THR A 46 -2.13 -9.35 9.28
C THR A 46 -3.09 -8.83 8.21
N GLU A 47 -2.63 -7.89 7.36
CA GLU A 47 -3.47 -7.31 6.33
C GLU A 47 -3.89 -8.38 5.29
N GLN A 48 -5.21 -8.54 5.08
CA GLN A 48 -5.77 -9.75 4.47
C GLN A 48 -5.42 -9.87 2.99
N ALA A 49 -5.40 -8.76 2.24
CA ALA A 49 -5.05 -8.80 0.83
C ALA A 49 -3.60 -9.24 0.61
N PHE A 50 -2.69 -8.87 1.54
CA PHE A 50 -1.32 -9.34 1.49
C PHE A 50 -1.25 -10.86 1.70
N LEU A 51 -1.97 -11.40 2.69
CA LEU A 51 -2.03 -12.84 2.94
C LEU A 51 -2.56 -13.63 1.74
N VAL A 52 -3.61 -13.13 1.09
CA VAL A 52 -4.16 -13.74 -0.13
C VAL A 52 -3.09 -13.85 -1.21
N ILE A 53 -2.31 -12.79 -1.43
CA ILE A 53 -1.22 -12.79 -2.42
C ILE A 53 -0.11 -13.77 -2.02
N ASN A 54 0.24 -13.87 -0.74
CA ASN A 54 1.22 -14.86 -0.26
C ASN A 54 0.77 -16.28 -0.62
N ARG A 55 -0.48 -16.64 -0.36
CA ARG A 55 -1.03 -17.97 -0.69
C ARG A 55 -1.15 -18.23 -2.18
N MET A 56 -1.55 -17.22 -2.95
CA MET A 56 -1.59 -17.34 -4.41
C MET A 56 -0.19 -17.59 -4.99
N SER A 57 0.80 -16.85 -4.49
CA SER A 57 2.19 -17.01 -4.92
C SER A 57 2.74 -18.39 -4.57
N ASP A 58 2.40 -18.91 -3.39
CA ASP A 58 2.79 -20.25 -2.93
C ASP A 58 2.16 -21.35 -3.77
N ALA A 59 0.84 -21.26 -4.03
CA ALA A 59 0.12 -22.19 -4.89
C ALA A 59 0.67 -22.24 -6.32
N MET A 60 1.30 -21.15 -6.79
CA MET A 60 1.96 -21.07 -8.10
C MET A 60 3.45 -21.45 -8.07
N GLY A 61 4.01 -21.75 -6.90
CA GLY A 61 5.44 -22.06 -6.73
C GLY A 61 6.37 -20.87 -6.97
N LEU A 62 5.87 -19.64 -6.85
CA LEU A 62 6.63 -18.41 -7.14
C LEU A 62 7.37 -17.85 -5.92
N GLY A 63 7.11 -18.38 -4.72
CA GLY A 63 7.78 -17.94 -3.49
C GLY A 63 7.49 -16.49 -3.12
N ILE A 64 8.39 -15.86 -2.36
CA ILE A 64 8.31 -14.43 -2.03
C ILE A 64 8.43 -13.52 -3.27
N TYR A 65 9.02 -14.02 -4.36
CA TYR A 65 9.20 -13.24 -5.59
C TYR A 65 7.87 -12.95 -6.30
N GLY A 66 6.92 -13.90 -6.31
CA GLY A 66 5.59 -13.66 -6.86
C GLY A 66 4.83 -12.59 -6.05
N VAL A 67 4.97 -12.60 -4.72
CA VAL A 67 4.42 -11.56 -3.84
C VAL A 67 5.00 -10.20 -4.17
N ASN A 68 6.35 -10.11 -4.22
CA ASN A 68 7.06 -8.87 -4.55
C ASN A 68 6.63 -8.34 -5.93
N PHE A 69 6.51 -9.23 -6.92
CA PHE A 69 6.10 -8.88 -8.27
C PHE A 69 4.68 -8.29 -8.33
N VAL A 70 3.71 -8.92 -7.66
CA VAL A 70 2.33 -8.41 -7.63
C VAL A 70 2.25 -7.07 -6.89
N CYS A 71 2.91 -6.93 -5.74
CA CYS A 71 2.93 -5.66 -5.01
C CYS A 71 3.65 -4.55 -5.79
N ALA A 72 4.76 -4.86 -6.48
CA ALA A 72 5.44 -3.93 -7.37
C ALA A 72 4.55 -3.52 -8.55
N LEU A 73 3.79 -4.46 -9.11
CA LEU A 73 2.82 -4.18 -10.17
C LEU A 73 1.74 -3.19 -9.70
N LEU A 74 1.15 -3.41 -8.52
CA LEU A 74 0.16 -2.51 -7.92
C LEU A 74 0.76 -1.12 -7.69
N PHE A 75 1.94 -1.06 -7.07
CA PHE A 75 2.67 0.18 -6.81
C PHE A 75 2.92 0.97 -8.08
N LEU A 76 3.59 0.37 -9.06
CA LEU A 76 3.98 1.04 -10.30
C LEU A 76 2.75 1.44 -11.13
N THR A 77 1.70 0.61 -11.17
CA THR A 77 0.46 0.93 -11.90
C THR A 77 -0.19 2.20 -11.35
N GLY A 78 -0.19 2.35 -10.03
CA GLY A 78 -0.64 3.56 -9.35
C GLY A 78 0.20 4.77 -9.68
N VAL A 79 1.51 4.69 -9.43
CA VAL A 79 2.46 5.79 -9.66
C VAL A 79 2.42 6.25 -11.11
N PHE A 80 2.44 5.34 -12.07
CA PHE A 80 2.39 5.67 -13.49
C PHE A 80 1.04 6.24 -13.88
N SER A 81 -0.07 5.71 -13.34
CA SER A 81 -1.42 6.28 -13.55
C SER A 81 -1.51 7.73 -13.07
N TYR A 82 -0.87 8.08 -11.96
CA TYR A 82 -0.87 9.44 -11.43
C TYR A 82 0.12 10.35 -12.18
N ALA A 83 1.31 9.84 -12.53
CA ALA A 83 2.31 10.62 -13.25
C ALA A 83 1.77 11.15 -14.59
N ILE A 84 0.99 10.35 -15.32
CA ILE A 84 0.38 10.78 -16.60
C ILE A 84 -0.68 11.87 -16.46
N THR A 85 -1.23 12.10 -15.26
CA THR A 85 -2.16 13.22 -15.02
C THR A 85 -1.44 14.54 -14.76
N THR A 86 -0.11 14.53 -14.58
CA THR A 86 0.69 15.73 -14.39
C THR A 86 1.09 16.36 -15.73
N SER A 87 1.41 17.66 -15.73
CA SER A 87 1.85 18.37 -16.94
C SER A 87 3.21 17.90 -17.47
N ARG A 88 4.04 17.28 -16.61
CA ARG A 88 5.37 16.75 -16.96
C ARG A 88 5.56 15.34 -16.35
N PRO A 89 5.00 14.29 -16.96
CA PRO A 89 5.01 12.94 -16.39
C PRO A 89 6.42 12.40 -16.09
N TRP A 90 7.39 12.67 -16.96
CA TRP A 90 8.77 12.24 -16.74
C TRP A 90 9.45 12.95 -15.56
N LEU A 91 9.15 14.23 -15.34
CA LEU A 91 9.64 14.97 -14.18
C LEU A 91 9.00 14.43 -12.90
N ALA A 92 7.70 14.16 -12.93
CA ALA A 92 7.00 13.55 -11.79
C ALA A 92 7.61 12.19 -11.42
N LEU A 93 7.87 11.32 -12.41
CA LEU A 93 8.58 10.05 -12.17
C LEU A 93 10.02 10.28 -11.67
N GLY A 94 10.76 11.22 -12.25
CA GLY A 94 12.14 11.53 -11.81
C GLY A 94 12.23 11.93 -10.34
N VAL A 95 11.22 12.61 -9.80
CA VAL A 95 11.13 12.99 -8.38
C VAL A 95 10.71 11.81 -7.50
N VAL A 96 9.71 11.05 -7.94
CA VAL A 96 9.06 10.01 -7.12
C VAL A 96 9.88 8.73 -7.03
N ILE A 97 10.52 8.31 -8.11
CA ILE A 97 11.22 7.02 -8.19
C ILE A 97 12.37 6.90 -7.16
N PRO A 98 13.27 7.88 -6.97
CA PRO A 98 14.35 7.79 -5.99
C PRO A 98 13.88 7.43 -4.58
N TYR A 99 12.78 8.02 -4.13
CA TYR A 99 12.27 7.80 -2.77
C TYR A 99 11.23 6.68 -2.71
N LEU A 100 10.13 6.79 -3.47
CA LEU A 100 9.04 5.81 -3.34
C LEU A 100 9.41 4.44 -3.91
N THR A 101 10.30 4.35 -4.89
CA THR A 101 10.70 3.04 -5.42
C THR A 101 11.84 2.43 -4.60
N PHE A 102 12.95 3.14 -4.41
CA PHE A 102 14.13 2.54 -3.79
C PHE A 102 14.08 2.50 -2.26
N ILE A 103 13.46 3.48 -1.60
CA ILE A 103 13.38 3.50 -0.14
C ILE A 103 12.12 2.77 0.32
N ILE A 104 10.95 3.23 -0.12
CA ILE A 104 9.68 2.63 0.32
C ILE A 104 9.41 1.31 -0.40
N GLY A 105 9.49 1.29 -1.73
CA GLY A 105 9.19 0.11 -2.53
C GLY A 105 10.07 -1.10 -2.21
N MET A 106 11.38 -0.87 -2.06
CA MET A 106 12.31 -1.96 -1.79
C MET A 106 12.31 -2.39 -0.32
N SER A 107 12.02 -1.50 0.64
CA SER A 107 11.86 -1.87 2.05
C SER A 107 10.45 -2.40 2.33
N GLY A 108 9.43 -1.54 2.35
CA GLY A 108 8.06 -1.85 2.77
C GLY A 108 7.14 -2.25 1.62
N ILE A 109 7.18 -3.51 1.16
CA ILE A 109 6.42 -3.95 -0.02
C ILE A 109 4.89 -3.86 0.14
N ARG A 110 4.37 -4.08 1.37
CA ARG A 110 2.97 -3.85 1.74
C ARG A 110 2.57 -2.39 1.57
N GLN A 111 3.39 -1.49 2.11
CA GLN A 111 3.17 -0.05 2.03
C GLN A 111 3.19 0.43 0.58
N ALA A 112 4.10 -0.11 -0.23
CA ALA A 112 4.19 0.19 -1.65
C ALA A 112 2.90 -0.20 -2.41
N ALA A 113 2.36 -1.39 -2.17
CA ALA A 113 1.09 -1.81 -2.77
C ALA A 113 -0.06 -0.87 -2.39
N ALA A 114 -0.17 -0.52 -1.10
CA ALA A 114 -1.18 0.42 -0.59
C ALA A 114 -1.05 1.82 -1.22
N LEU A 115 0.18 2.32 -1.37
CA LEU A 115 0.48 3.58 -2.07
C LEU A 115 0.10 3.50 -3.56
N GLY A 116 0.35 2.38 -4.22
CA GLY A 116 -0.07 2.12 -5.60
C GLY A 116 -1.57 2.29 -5.79
N ILE A 117 -2.35 1.59 -4.98
CA ILE A 117 -3.82 1.68 -5.04
C ILE A 117 -4.28 3.12 -4.74
N SER A 118 -3.64 3.78 -3.77
CA SER A 118 -3.92 5.18 -3.44
C SER A 118 -3.65 6.14 -4.60
N PHE A 119 -2.50 6.04 -5.28
CA PHE A 119 -2.20 6.85 -6.46
C PHE A 119 -3.12 6.53 -7.64
N PHE A 120 -3.50 5.26 -7.81
CA PHE A 120 -4.47 4.86 -8.83
C PHE A 120 -5.83 5.54 -8.60
N ALA A 121 -6.28 5.61 -7.34
CA ALA A 121 -7.50 6.31 -6.95
C ALA A 121 -7.37 7.82 -7.19
N LEU A 122 -6.27 8.45 -6.74
CA LEU A 122 -6.01 9.88 -6.93
C LEU A 122 -5.99 10.29 -8.39
N ALA A 123 -5.39 9.47 -9.27
CA ALA A 123 -5.33 9.73 -10.71
C ALA A 123 -6.72 9.84 -11.36
N ARG A 124 -7.75 9.24 -10.73
CA ARG A 124 -9.12 9.19 -11.23
C ARG A 124 -10.11 9.88 -10.28
N TRP A 125 -9.62 10.57 -9.26
CA TRP A 125 -10.41 11.00 -8.11
C TRP A 125 -11.69 11.76 -8.50
N ALA A 126 -11.56 12.72 -9.41
CA ALA A 126 -12.67 13.54 -9.88
C ALA A 126 -13.75 12.76 -10.64
N ARG A 127 -13.42 11.58 -11.20
CA ARG A 127 -14.33 10.73 -11.98
C ARG A 127 -14.92 9.58 -11.16
N LEU A 128 -14.33 9.26 -10.01
CA LEU A 128 -14.80 8.19 -9.16
C LEU A 128 -16.00 8.64 -8.34
N SER A 129 -17.02 7.78 -8.27
CA SER A 129 -18.12 7.94 -7.32
C SER A 129 -17.62 7.75 -5.88
N LEU A 130 -18.37 8.25 -4.89
CA LEU A 130 -18.02 8.07 -3.47
C LEU A 130 -17.85 6.59 -3.09
N PRO A 131 -18.74 5.65 -3.48
CA PRO A 131 -18.53 4.23 -3.23
C PRO A 131 -17.23 3.70 -3.82
N SER A 132 -16.87 4.07 -5.05
CA SER A 132 -15.62 3.63 -5.68
C SER A 132 -14.38 4.17 -4.96
N LYS A 133 -14.42 5.42 -4.47
CA LYS A 133 -13.36 5.99 -3.63
C LYS A 133 -13.20 5.17 -2.34
N LEU A 134 -14.30 4.88 -1.64
CA LEU A 134 -14.28 4.10 -0.42
C LEU A 134 -13.76 2.67 -0.63
N ILE A 135 -14.21 1.99 -1.68
CA ILE A 135 -13.74 0.63 -2.03
C ILE A 135 -12.23 0.62 -2.25
N LEU A 136 -11.70 1.60 -3.00
CA LEU A 136 -10.25 1.68 -3.24
C LEU A 136 -9.46 1.98 -1.96
N ILE A 137 -9.99 2.82 -1.07
CA ILE A 137 -9.35 3.09 0.23
C ILE A 137 -9.33 1.84 1.11
N VAL A 138 -10.46 1.13 1.21
CA VAL A 138 -10.53 -0.13 1.95
C VAL A 138 -9.57 -1.15 1.35
N LEU A 139 -9.57 -1.32 0.03
CA LEU A 139 -8.65 -2.22 -0.65
C LEU A 139 -7.18 -1.87 -0.39
N ALA A 140 -6.82 -0.58 -0.37
CA ALA A 140 -5.47 -0.14 -0.01
C ALA A 140 -5.15 -0.42 1.47
N ALA A 141 -6.12 -0.25 2.37
CA ALA A 141 -5.97 -0.53 3.79
C ALA A 141 -5.75 -2.02 4.08
N GLU A 142 -6.28 -2.91 3.25
CA GLU A 142 -6.01 -4.36 3.27
C GLU A 142 -4.57 -4.75 2.86
N PHE A 143 -3.76 -3.77 2.42
CA PHE A 143 -2.31 -3.94 2.28
C PHE A 143 -1.55 -3.23 3.38
N HIS A 144 -2.03 -2.06 3.83
CA HIS A 144 -1.40 -1.33 4.92
C HIS A 144 -2.37 -0.32 5.55
N ALA A 145 -2.54 -0.39 6.88
CA ALA A 145 -3.51 0.42 7.62
C ALA A 145 -3.37 1.94 7.42
N ALA A 146 -2.15 2.45 7.16
CA ALA A 146 -1.94 3.88 6.91
C ALA A 146 -2.74 4.42 5.70
N ALA A 147 -3.16 3.57 4.78
CA ALA A 147 -4.01 3.98 3.65
C ALA A 147 -5.39 4.52 4.09
N VAL A 148 -5.85 4.22 5.31
CA VAL A 148 -7.07 4.82 5.89
C VAL A 148 -6.98 6.35 5.95
N SER A 149 -5.77 6.91 6.04
CA SER A 149 -5.55 8.37 5.98
C SER A 149 -6.08 9.01 4.68
N MET A 150 -6.27 8.24 3.61
CA MET A 150 -6.90 8.71 2.37
C MET A 150 -8.34 9.21 2.57
N LEU A 151 -9.02 8.86 3.67
CA LEU A 151 -10.31 9.43 4.04
C LEU A 151 -10.27 10.95 4.20
N VAL A 152 -9.10 11.53 4.50
CA VAL A 152 -8.90 12.99 4.50
C VAL A 152 -9.30 13.60 3.16
N PHE A 153 -8.96 12.96 2.03
CA PHE A 153 -9.35 13.46 0.72
C PHE A 153 -10.86 13.39 0.50
N ILE A 154 -11.56 12.38 1.04
CA ILE A 154 -13.03 12.31 0.97
C ILE A 154 -13.66 13.46 1.75
N ILE A 155 -13.20 13.69 2.98
CA ILE A 155 -13.71 14.77 3.84
C ILE A 155 -13.48 16.12 3.16
N MET A 156 -12.31 16.32 2.57
CA MET A 156 -11.95 17.58 1.91
C MET A 156 -12.69 17.82 0.58
N ASP A 157 -13.02 16.76 -0.16
CA ASP A 157 -13.78 16.80 -1.42
C ASP A 157 -15.29 17.05 -1.23
N GLY A 158 -15.80 16.97 0.01
CA GLY A 158 -17.21 17.25 0.33
C GLY A 158 -17.64 18.69 0.02
N SER A 159 -18.93 19.01 0.12
CA SER A 159 -19.48 20.36 -0.14
C SER A 159 -19.80 21.17 1.14
N GLY A 160 -19.56 20.63 2.33
CA GLY A 160 -19.90 21.27 3.63
C GLY A 160 -19.01 22.47 4.04
N ARG A 161 -19.23 23.05 5.21
CA ARG A 161 -18.41 24.19 5.70
C ARG A 161 -16.96 23.79 5.93
N THR A 162 -15.99 24.59 5.49
CA THR A 162 -14.54 24.28 5.60
C THR A 162 -14.09 23.99 7.03
N TRP A 163 -14.58 24.74 8.03
CA TRP A 163 -14.18 24.52 9.42
C TRP A 163 -14.65 23.15 9.96
N LEU A 164 -15.84 22.67 9.56
CA LEU A 164 -16.31 21.33 9.91
C LEU A 164 -15.41 20.25 9.31
N ARG A 165 -14.95 20.44 8.07
CA ARG A 165 -14.02 19.50 7.43
C ARG A 165 -12.69 19.43 8.17
N ILE A 166 -12.15 20.57 8.59
CA ILE A 166 -10.92 20.63 9.39
C ILE A 166 -11.09 19.89 10.72
N VAL A 167 -12.22 20.11 11.42
CA VAL A 167 -12.53 19.39 12.66
C VAL A 167 -12.62 17.88 12.44
N LEU A 168 -13.29 17.44 11.37
CA LEU A 168 -13.42 16.02 11.03
C LEU A 168 -12.07 15.38 10.69
N VAL A 169 -11.20 16.08 9.97
CA VAL A 169 -9.83 15.63 9.70
C VAL A 169 -9.02 15.55 10.99
N GLY A 170 -9.09 16.56 11.86
CA GLY A 170 -8.43 16.55 13.16
C GLY A 170 -8.88 15.38 14.03
N PHE A 171 -10.19 15.11 14.07
CA PHE A 171 -10.75 13.97 14.77
C PHE A 171 -10.26 12.63 14.19
N LEU A 172 -10.30 12.46 12.87
CA LEU A 172 -9.79 11.27 12.20
C LEU A 172 -8.32 11.01 12.54
N MET A 173 -7.47 12.05 12.47
CA MET A 173 -6.05 11.93 12.80
C MET A 173 -5.83 11.56 14.27
N ALA A 174 -6.61 12.13 15.19
CA ALA A 174 -6.55 11.76 16.61
C ALA A 174 -6.90 10.29 16.85
N VAL A 175 -7.92 9.76 16.16
CA VAL A 175 -8.29 8.34 16.23
C VAL A 175 -7.18 7.45 15.67
N LEU A 176 -6.58 7.81 14.53
CA LEU A 176 -5.48 7.02 13.97
C LEU A 176 -4.25 6.98 14.89
N LEU A 177 -3.92 8.12 15.52
CA LEU A 177 -2.83 8.20 16.48
C LEU A 177 -3.10 7.39 17.76
N SER A 178 -4.33 7.38 18.27
CA SER A 178 -4.68 6.60 19.46
C SER A 178 -4.63 5.09 19.21
N VAL A 179 -5.06 4.65 18.02
CA VAL A 179 -4.94 3.24 17.60
C VAL A 179 -3.47 2.83 17.51
N SER A 180 -2.62 3.65 16.88
CA SER A 180 -1.18 3.38 16.79
C SER A 180 -0.53 3.29 18.17
N ALA A 181 -0.81 4.25 19.06
CA ALA A 181 -0.26 4.26 20.41
C ALA A 181 -0.72 3.05 21.25
N GLY A 182 -1.96 2.58 21.05
CA GLY A 182 -2.45 1.37 21.69
C GLY A 182 -1.71 0.11 21.24
N GLN A 183 -1.34 0.04 19.95
CA GLN A 183 -0.58 -1.08 19.40
C GLN A 183 0.84 -1.16 20.01
N ASP A 184 1.54 -0.02 20.05
CA ASP A 184 2.90 0.08 20.60
C ASP A 184 2.95 -0.33 22.10
N MET A 185 1.92 0.04 22.85
CA MET A 185 1.77 -0.38 24.25
C MET A 185 1.66 -1.90 24.37
N ILE A 186 0.79 -2.54 23.56
CA ILE A 186 0.60 -3.99 23.58
C ILE A 186 1.90 -4.73 23.24
N ASP A 187 2.65 -4.25 22.26
CA ASP A 187 3.90 -4.88 21.83
C ASP A 187 4.98 -4.77 22.92
N THR A 188 5.02 -3.67 23.68
CA THR A 188 5.95 -3.48 24.81
C THR A 188 5.68 -4.44 25.98
N TYR A 189 4.43 -4.86 26.20
CA TYR A 189 4.09 -5.81 27.28
C TYR A 189 4.25 -7.29 26.89
N ASN A 190 4.46 -7.59 25.61
CA ASN A 190 4.60 -8.95 25.09
C ASN A 190 6.05 -9.36 24.74
N THR A 191 7.02 -8.48 24.96
CA THR A 191 8.48 -8.76 24.92
C THR A 191 9.03 -9.02 26.31
#